data_AF-A0A2T5U0P1-F1
#
_entry.id   AF-A0A2T5U0P1-F1
#
_cell.length_a   1.000
_cell.length_b   1.000
_cell.length_c   1.000
_cell.angle_alpha   90.00
_cell.angle_beta   90.00
_cell.angle_gamma   90.00
#
_symmetry.space_group_name_H-M   'P 1'
#
loop_
_entity.id
_entity.type
_entity.pdbx_description
1 polymer ?
#
loop_
_entity_poly.entity_id
_entity_poly.type
_entity_poly.pdbx_seq_one_letter_code
_entity_poly.pdbx_strand_id
1 'polypeptide(L)' 'MSDTKTKRAKIVRNFKDAGTETQFTGGETVEVSEGAFANYHAAGLVEEADAEAAPAPAEGDPAKTGRTRS' A
#
# COMPACT_ATOMS: atom_id res chain seq x y z
N MET A 1 -17.60 -16.91 9.89
CA MET A 1 -16.22 -16.51 10.22
C MET A 1 -15.58 -16.14 8.90
N SER A 2 -15.41 -14.85 8.62
CA SER A 2 -14.87 -14.39 7.33
C SER A 2 -13.35 -14.46 7.41
N ASP A 3 -12.78 -15.57 6.95
CA ASP A 3 -11.36 -15.69 6.65
C ASP A 3 -10.99 -14.63 5.62
N THR A 4 -10.60 -13.46 6.11
CA THR A 4 -10.12 -12.36 5.26
C THR A 4 -8.71 -12.75 4.86
N LYS A 5 -8.59 -13.57 3.81
CA LYS A 5 -7.30 -13.89 3.22
C LYS A 5 -6.66 -12.58 2.78
N THR A 6 -5.56 -12.24 3.43
CA THR A 6 -4.69 -11.13 3.06
C THR A 6 -3.57 -11.66 2.17
N LYS A 7 -3.20 -10.85 1.19
CA LYS A 7 -2.07 -11.07 0.29
C LYS A 7 -1.11 -9.90 0.41
N ARG A 8 0.18 -10.20 0.33
CA ARG A 8 1.21 -9.16 0.23
C ARG A 8 1.24 -8.61 -1.19
N ALA A 9 1.15 -7.30 -1.27
CA ALA A 9 1.11 -6.55 -2.50
C ALA A 9 2.24 -5.52 -2.46
N LYS A 10 3.12 -5.56 -3.46
CA LYS A 10 4.11 -4.51 -3.66
C LYS A 10 3.46 -3.38 -4.42
N ILE A 11 3.44 -2.20 -3.83
CA ILE A 11 2.92 -0.99 -4.46
C ILE A 11 3.88 -0.58 -5.58
N VAL A 12 3.40 -0.49 -6.82
CA VAL A 12 4.23 -0.12 -7.98
C VAL A 12 4.43 1.40 -8.05
N ARG A 13 3.40 2.17 -7.69
CA ARG A 13 3.40 3.63 -7.73
C ARG A 13 2.60 4.22 -6.58
N ASN A 14 2.88 5.47 -6.21
CA ASN A 14 2.09 6.18 -5.21
C ASN A 14 0.62 6.29 -5.66
N PHE A 15 -0.32 5.84 -4.84
CA PHE A 15 -1.75 6.02 -5.10
C PHE A 15 -2.54 6.15 -3.80
N LYS A 16 -3.72 6.78 -3.89
CA LYS A 16 -4.70 6.84 -2.81
C LYS A 16 -5.87 5.95 -3.16
N ASP A 17 -6.25 5.07 -2.26
CA ASP A 17 -7.49 4.30 -2.41
C ASP A 17 -8.69 5.19 -2.08
N ALA A 18 -9.66 5.28 -3.01
CA ALA A 18 -10.83 6.12 -2.86
C ALA A 18 -11.87 5.56 -1.88
N GLY A 19 -11.83 4.24 -1.62
CA GLY A 19 -12.77 3.58 -0.71
C GLY A 19 -12.39 3.69 0.77
N THR A 20 -11.10 3.64 1.07
CA THR A 20 -10.54 3.61 2.44
C THR A 20 -9.80 4.88 2.83
N GLU A 21 -9.56 5.77 1.87
CA GLU A 21 -8.70 6.96 1.99
C GLU A 21 -7.23 6.66 2.34
N THR A 22 -6.83 5.38 2.28
CA THR A 22 -5.45 4.96 2.55
C THR A 22 -4.53 5.43 1.43
N GLN A 23 -3.38 5.98 1.82
CA GLN A 23 -2.32 6.37 0.89
C GLN A 23 -1.26 5.28 0.87
N PHE A 24 -0.86 4.88 -0.33
CA PHE A 24 0.16 3.86 -0.56
C PHE A 24 1.36 4.49 -1.27
N THR A 25 2.56 4.10 -0.84
CA THR A 25 3.81 4.58 -1.42
C THR A 25 4.41 3.52 -2.34
N GLY A 26 4.77 3.91 -3.56
CA GLY A 26 5.47 3.08 -4.53
C GLY A 26 6.78 2.55 -3.96
N GLY A 27 6.99 1.24 -4.09
CA GLY A 27 8.11 0.51 -3.51
C GLY A 27 7.80 -0.15 -2.16
N GLU A 28 6.70 0.21 -1.51
CA GLU A 28 6.25 -0.39 -0.25
C GLU A 28 5.59 -1.76 -0.49
N THR A 29 5.68 -2.66 0.48
CA THR A 29 4.95 -3.94 0.46
C THR A 29 3.95 -3.95 1.60
N VAL A 30 2.67 -4.06 1.28
CA VAL A 30 1.56 -4.00 2.25
C VAL A 30 0.70 -5.25 2.17
N GLU A 31 0.04 -5.59 3.27
CA GLU A 31 -0.94 -6.68 3.31
C GLU A 31 -2.33 -6.13 3.01
N VAL A 32 -2.93 -6.59 1.91
CA VAL A 32 -4.26 -6.19 1.45
C VAL A 32 -5.16 -7.42 1.32
N SER A 33 -6.47 -7.24 1.42
CA SER A 33 -7.41 -8.35 1.19
C SER A 33 -7.31 -8.87 -0.24
N GLU A 34 -7.64 -10.15 -0.48
CA GLU A 34 -7.62 -10.73 -1.84
C GLU A 34 -8.45 -9.93 -2.85
N GLY A 35 -9.61 -9.40 -2.43
CA GLY A 35 -10.45 -8.55 -3.28
C GLY A 35 -9.80 -7.21 -3.62
N ALA A 36 -9.16 -6.57 -2.65
CA ALA A 36 -8.44 -5.31 -2.87
C ALA A 36 -7.21 -5.54 -3.77
N PHE A 37 -6.45 -6.62 -3.52
CA PHE A 37 -5.33 -7.02 -4.36
C PHE A 37 -5.75 -7.18 -5.82
N ALA A 38 -6.80 -7.96 -6.09
CA ALA A 38 -7.29 -8.18 -7.45
C ALA A 38 -7.65 -6.87 -8.17
N ASN A 39 -8.31 -5.94 -7.46
CA ASN A 39 -8.65 -4.62 -7.99
C ASN A 39 -7.40 -3.78 -8.29
N TYR A 40 -6.47 -3.70 -7.35
CA TYR A 40 -5.25 -2.90 -7.50
C TYR A 40 -4.31 -3.49 -8.56
N HIS A 41 -4.20 -4.82 -8.62
CA HIS A 41 -3.38 -5.54 -9.59
C HIS A 41 -3.95 -5.38 -11.01
N ALA A 42 -5.27 -5.50 -11.18
CA ALA A 42 -5.93 -5.26 -12.46
C ALA A 42 -5.75 -3.81 -12.96
N ALA A 43 -5.63 -2.85 -12.03
CA ALA A 43 -5.34 -1.45 -12.33
C ALA A 43 -3.84 -1.15 -12.55
N GLY A 44 -2.96 -2.15 -12.41
CA GLY A 44 -1.51 -1.96 -12.50
C GLY A 44 -0.95 -1.05 -11.40
N LEU A 45 -1.56 -1.07 -10.20
CA LEU A 45 -1.14 -0.29 -9.03
C LEU A 45 -0.23 -1.09 -8.10
N VAL A 46 -0.40 -2.42 -8.07
CA VAL A 46 0.38 -3.34 -7.23
C VAL A 46 0.82 -4.57 -8.01
N GLU A 47 1.87 -5.22 -7.50
CA GLU A 47 2.40 -6.51 -7.95
C GLU A 47 2.36 -7.52 -6.81
N GLU A 48 2.38 -8.82 -7.16
CA GLU A 48 2.47 -9.89 -6.18
C GLU A 48 3.85 -9.87 -5.50
N ALA A 49 3.88 -9.81 -4.17
CA ALA A 49 5.11 -9.80 -3.40
C ALA A 49 5.26 -11.13 -2.65
N ASP A 50 6.32 -11.88 -2.95
CA ASP A 50 6.63 -13.12 -2.27
C ASP A 50 6.85 -12.90 -0.75
N ALA A 51 6.41 -13.89 0.04
CA ALA A 51 6.34 -13.82 1.50
C ALA A 51 7.70 -13.64 2.21
N GLU A 52 8.82 -13.72 1.48
CA GLU A 52 10.17 -13.66 2.03
C GLU A 52 10.73 -12.23 2.15
N ALA A 53 10.09 -11.24 1.53
CA ALA A 53 10.43 -9.84 1.77
C ALA A 53 9.67 -9.34 3.01
N ALA A 54 10.36 -9.29 4.15
CA ALA A 54 9.85 -8.65 5.35
C ALA A 54 9.42 -7.21 5.03
N PRO A 55 8.27 -6.74 5.54
CA PRO A 55 7.87 -5.35 5.36
C PRO A 55 8.93 -4.49 6.04
N ALA A 56 9.61 -3.64 5.28
CA ALA A 56 10.19 -2.46 5.88
C ALA A 56 9.01 -1.68 6.46
N PRO A 57 9.00 -1.32 7.76
CA PRO A 57 7.98 -0.44 8.28
C PRO A 57 8.01 0.80 7.41
N ALA A 58 6.87 1.17 6.83
CA ALA A 58 6.67 2.49 6.28
C ALA A 58 6.73 3.48 7.45
N GLU A 59 7.95 3.78 7.89
CA GLU A 59 8.26 4.99 8.60
C GLU A 59 8.40 6.07 7.52
N GLY A 60 7.27 6.70 7.19
CA GLY A 60 7.17 7.82 6.26
C GLY A 60 5.72 8.30 6.21
N ASP A 61 5.34 9.50 6.68
CA ASP A 61 6.19 10.68 6.86
C ASP A 61 5.54 11.70 7.82
N PRO A 62 6.31 12.37 8.71
CA PRO A 62 5.85 13.55 9.46
C PRO A 62 5.62 14.80 8.59
N ALA A 63 5.64 14.72 7.25
CA ALA A 63 5.37 15.83 6.34
C ALA A 63 3.90 16.29 6.29
N LYS A 64 3.29 16.57 7.45
CA LYS A 64 2.39 17.72 7.52
C LYS A 64 3.25 18.98 7.53
N THR A 65 3.57 19.45 6.32
CA THR A 65 3.82 20.86 6.03
C THR A 65 4.95 21.53 6.82
N GLY A 66 6.19 21.31 6.38
CA GLY A 66 7.20 22.36 6.41
C GLY A 66 6.77 23.52 5.50
N ARG A 67 5.85 24.35 5.98
CA ARG A 67 5.57 25.67 5.40
C ARG A 67 6.55 26.65 6.03
N THR A 68 7.79 26.70 5.52
CA THR A 68 8.64 27.90 5.65
C THR A 68 7.82 29.11 5.16
N ARG A 69 7.76 30.27 5.83
CA ARG A 69 8.82 31.02 6.51
C ARG A 69 8.23 31.86 7.67
N SER A 70 9.02 32.00 8.75
CA SER A 70 8.95 33.12 9.69
C SER A 70 9.31 34.46 9.04
#